data_AF-A0A1B2HDC0-F1
#
_entry.id   AF-A0A1B2HDC0-F1
#
_cell.length_a   1.000
_cell.length_b   1.000
_cell.length_c   1.000
_cell.angle_alpha   90.00
_cell.angle_beta   90.00
_cell.angle_gamma   90.00
#
_symmetry.space_group_name_H-M   'P 1'
#
loop_
_entity.id
_entity.type
_entity.pdbx_description
1 polymer ?
#
loop_
_entity_poly.entity_id
_entity_poly.type
_entity_poly.pdbx_seq_one_letter_code
_entity_poly.pdbx_strand_id
1 'polypeptide(L)'
;MPSTYQNETKLGEVTYRLSATTDADESVVLELLGSAPSGEVMADGRLRLPVEGGAAVGKMLSRVLGAHTRLRDRPTRHANANQPWTEALDADLRTAWLAPSSDDAAVLIRALAEEMQRSSTAIRARLPRVGCDPDVPGRELSTTAAALLGGMSGPSQGKT
;
A
#
# COMPACT_ATOMS: atom_id res chain seq x y z
N MET A 1 -11.65 -31.91 28.44
CA MET A 1 -10.28 -32.37 28.06
C MET A 1 -9.55 -31.14 27.55
N PRO A 2 -8.36 -30.79 28.09
CA PRO A 2 -7.67 -29.59 27.64
C PRO A 2 -7.28 -29.72 26.17
N SER A 3 -7.66 -28.74 25.36
CA SER A 3 -7.28 -28.67 23.95
C SER A 3 -6.20 -27.61 23.79
N THR A 4 -5.16 -27.93 23.02
CA THR A 4 -4.12 -26.96 22.67
C THR A 4 -4.07 -26.78 21.16
N TYR A 5 -4.17 -25.54 20.72
CA TYR A 5 -3.99 -25.13 19.34
C TYR A 5 -2.70 -24.33 19.22
N GLN A 6 -1.97 -24.52 18.14
CA GLN A 6 -0.75 -23.78 17.86
C GLN A 6 -0.78 -23.22 16.46
N ASN A 7 -0.25 -22.00 16.32
CA ASN A 7 -0.03 -21.37 15.03
C ASN A 7 1.34 -20.68 15.03
N GLU A 8 1.98 -20.67 13.87
CA GLU A 8 3.30 -20.08 13.70
C GLU A 8 3.35 -19.22 12.43
N THR A 9 4.08 -18.12 12.49
CA THR A 9 4.37 -17.27 11.34
C THR A 9 5.78 -16.70 11.42
N LYS A 10 6.38 -16.41 10.27
CA LYS A 10 7.73 -15.82 10.17
C LYS A 10 7.63 -14.42 9.58
N LEU A 11 8.26 -13.44 10.24
CA LEU A 11 8.37 -12.07 9.77
C LEU A 11 9.85 -11.64 9.78
N GLY A 12 10.44 -11.49 8.59
CA GLY A 12 11.88 -11.32 8.46
C GLY A 12 12.60 -12.56 9.00
N GLU A 13 13.49 -12.36 9.96
CA GLU A 13 14.21 -13.47 10.62
C GLU A 13 13.52 -14.00 11.88
N VAL A 14 12.50 -13.30 12.39
CA VAL A 14 11.84 -13.67 13.65
C VAL A 14 10.70 -14.65 13.39
N THR A 15 10.68 -15.74 14.15
CA THR A 15 9.58 -16.71 14.17
C THR A 15 8.68 -16.41 15.36
N TYR A 16 7.39 -16.21 15.09
CA TYR A 16 6.35 -15.99 16.09
C TYR A 16 5.46 -17.22 16.20
N ARG A 17 5.31 -17.75 17.42
CA ARG A 17 4.43 -18.87 17.74
C ARG A 17 3.39 -18.42 18.75
N LEU A 18 2.13 -18.74 18.47
CA LEU A 18 1.01 -18.56 19.38
C LEU A 18 0.46 -19.93 19.77
N SER A 19 0.48 -20.24 21.06
CA SER A 19 -0.18 -21.40 21.65
C SER A 19 -1.47 -20.95 22.33
N ALA A 20 -2.54 -21.72 22.19
CA ALA A 20 -3.82 -21.49 22.84
C ALA A 20 -4.26 -22.77 23.54
N THR A 21 -4.28 -22.77 24.88
CA THR A 21 -4.69 -23.91 25.68
C THR A 21 -5.98 -23.58 26.40
N THR A 22 -7.01 -24.42 26.22
CA THR A 22 -8.24 -24.35 27.01
C THR A 22 -8.06 -25.22 28.24
N ASP A 23 -8.21 -24.66 29.44
CA ASP A 23 -8.13 -25.41 30.69
C ASP A 23 -9.51 -25.96 31.12
N ALA A 24 -9.55 -26.63 32.27
CA ALA A 24 -10.77 -27.25 32.79
C ALA A 24 -11.82 -26.24 33.28
N ASP A 25 -11.42 -24.99 33.52
CA ASP A 25 -12.27 -23.92 34.03
C ASP A 25 -12.86 -23.06 32.89
N GLU A 26 -12.96 -23.64 31.68
CA GLU A 26 -13.40 -22.97 30.45
C GLU A 26 -12.68 -21.64 30.19
N SER A 27 -11.42 -21.54 30.63
CA SER A 27 -10.53 -20.43 30.31
C SER A 27 -9.60 -20.80 29.17
N VAL A 28 -9.39 -19.88 28.23
CA VAL A 28 -8.32 -19.97 27.24
C VAL A 28 -7.12 -19.19 27.74
N VAL A 29 -5.96 -19.83 27.72
CA VAL A 29 -4.65 -19.21 27.91
C VAL A 29 -3.95 -19.15 26.56
N LEU A 30 -3.65 -17.94 26.10
CA LEU A 30 -2.86 -17.65 24.92
C LEU A 30 -1.43 -17.30 25.33
N GLU A 31 -0.45 -17.90 24.69
CA GLU A 31 0.98 -17.64 24.89
C GLU A 31 1.64 -17.32 23.56
N LEU A 32 2.14 -16.10 23.41
CA LEU A 32 2.85 -15.60 22.24
C LEU A 32 4.34 -15.55 22.54
N LEU A 33 5.15 -16.19 21.70
CA LEU A 33 6.60 -16.07 21.74
C LEU A 33 7.12 -15.74 20.34
N GLY A 34 7.96 -14.71 20.25
CA GLY A 34 8.72 -14.35 19.05
C GLY A 34 10.20 -14.47 19.33
N SER A 35 10.93 -15.26 18.53
CA SER A 35 12.38 -15.44 18.71
C SER A 35 13.14 -15.30 17.40
N ALA A 36 14.32 -14.66 17.46
CA ALA A 36 15.27 -14.61 16.38
C ALA A 36 16.06 -15.93 16.25
N PRO A 37 16.78 -16.18 15.14
CA PRO A 37 17.58 -17.39 14.96
C PRO A 37 18.72 -17.52 15.99
N SER A 38 19.16 -16.39 16.55
CA SER A 38 20.12 -16.32 17.67
C SER A 38 19.57 -16.88 18.99
N GLY A 39 18.25 -17.12 19.08
CA GLY A 39 17.55 -17.46 20.32
C GLY A 39 17.12 -16.24 21.13
N GLU A 40 17.42 -15.02 20.68
CA GLU A 40 16.95 -13.79 21.32
C GLU A 40 15.42 -13.70 21.26
N VAL A 41 14.80 -13.42 22.41
CA VAL A 41 13.34 -13.26 22.53
C VAL A 41 12.97 -11.83 22.16
N MET A 42 12.28 -11.69 21.04
CA MET A 42 11.83 -10.42 20.47
C MET A 42 10.41 -10.05 20.88
N ALA A 43 9.59 -11.03 21.24
CA ALA A 43 8.24 -10.83 21.74
C ALA A 43 7.86 -11.93 22.73
N ASP A 44 7.20 -11.56 23.81
CA ASP A 44 6.62 -12.47 24.79
C ASP A 44 5.31 -11.85 25.30
N GLY A 45 4.31 -12.69 25.52
CA GLY A 45 3.02 -12.25 26.04
C GLY A 45 2.11 -13.40 26.40
N ARG A 46 1.37 -13.23 27.49
CA ARG A 46 0.35 -14.17 27.94
C ARG A 46 -0.98 -13.47 28.13
N LEU A 47 -2.05 -14.06 27.64
CA LEU A 47 -3.41 -13.55 27.81
C LEU A 47 -4.33 -14.69 28.28
N ARG A 48 -5.06 -14.47 29.38
CA ARG A 48 -6.07 -15.39 29.89
C ARG A 48 -7.45 -14.74 29.77
N LEU A 49 -8.42 -15.49 29.27
CA LEU A 49 -9.79 -15.02 29.10
C LEU A 49 -10.79 -16.20 29.12
N PRO A 50 -12.09 -15.95 29.36
CA PRO A 50 -13.14 -16.96 29.17
C PRO A 50 -13.22 -17.41 27.71
N VAL A 51 -13.53 -18.69 27.46
CA VAL A 51 -13.67 -19.26 26.10
C VAL A 51 -14.70 -18.47 25.27
N GLU A 52 -15.86 -18.12 25.83
CA GLU A 52 -16.89 -17.36 25.12
C GLU A 52 -16.42 -15.97 24.65
N GLY A 53 -15.45 -15.37 25.33
CA GLY A 53 -14.89 -14.06 25.01
C GLY A 53 -13.87 -14.08 23.86
N GLY A 54 -13.36 -15.26 23.47
CA GLY A 54 -12.21 -15.39 22.57
C GLY A 54 -12.40 -14.72 21.22
N ALA A 55 -13.55 -14.91 20.58
CA ALA A 55 -13.82 -14.33 19.27
C ALA A 55 -13.92 -12.79 19.32
N ALA A 56 -14.51 -12.24 20.38
CA ALA A 56 -14.65 -10.79 20.54
C ALA A 56 -13.29 -10.13 20.80
N VAL A 57 -12.51 -10.69 21.72
CA VAL A 57 -11.17 -10.20 22.05
C VAL A 57 -10.22 -10.35 20.86
N GLY A 58 -10.25 -11.47 20.14
CA GLY A 58 -9.44 -11.67 18.93
C GLY A 58 -9.73 -10.63 17.84
N LYS A 59 -11.00 -10.28 17.61
CA LYS A 59 -11.38 -9.20 16.68
C LYS A 59 -10.86 -7.84 17.15
N MET A 60 -10.93 -7.56 18.45
CA MET A 60 -10.40 -6.31 19.02
C MET A 60 -8.88 -6.20 18.82
N LEU A 61 -8.13 -7.26 19.15
CA LEU A 61 -6.68 -7.32 18.94
C LEU A 61 -6.32 -7.13 17.46
N SER A 62 -7.00 -7.82 16.56
CA SER A 62 -6.79 -7.69 15.11
C SER A 62 -7.00 -6.25 14.63
N ARG A 63 -8.04 -5.55 15.11
CA ARG A 63 -8.30 -4.16 14.75
C ARG A 63 -7.20 -3.22 15.24
N VAL A 64 -6.79 -3.34 16.50
CA VAL A 64 -5.75 -2.47 17.08
C VAL A 64 -4.41 -2.67 16.38
N LEU A 65 -3.97 -3.93 16.25
CA LEU A 65 -2.72 -4.27 15.56
C LEU A 65 -2.77 -3.87 14.07
N GLY A 66 -3.91 -4.09 13.42
CA GLY A 66 -4.14 -3.67 12.03
C GLY A 66 -4.13 -2.16 11.85
N ALA A 67 -4.60 -1.38 12.82
CA ALA A 67 -4.49 0.08 12.77
C ALA A 67 -3.02 0.53 12.88
N HIS A 68 -2.25 -0.03 13.81
CA HIS A 68 -0.83 0.31 13.97
C HIS A 68 0.02 -0.03 12.74
N THR A 69 -0.29 -1.11 12.02
CA THR A 69 0.44 -1.42 10.77
C THR A 69 0.14 -0.41 9.65
N ARG A 70 -1.05 0.18 9.62
CA ARG A 70 -1.42 1.23 8.65
C ARG A 70 -0.82 2.59 8.98
N LEU A 71 -0.50 2.83 10.26
CA LEU A 71 0.14 4.07 10.72
C LEU A 71 1.64 4.12 10.43
N ARG A 72 2.26 3.01 10.01
CA ARG A 72 3.62 3.07 9.51
C ARG A 72 3.64 3.76 8.16
N ASP A 73 4.44 4.82 8.03
CA ASP A 73 4.72 5.45 6.75
C ASP A 73 5.18 4.36 5.78
N ARG A 74 4.35 4.11 4.76
CA ARG A 74 4.75 3.22 3.69
C ARG A 74 5.93 3.91 3.00
N PRO A 75 7.13 3.30 2.95
CA PRO A 75 8.22 3.90 2.19
C PRO A 75 7.72 4.17 0.77
N THR A 76 7.83 5.43 0.35
CA THR A 76 7.37 5.84 -0.98
C THR A 76 8.19 5.05 -1.99
N ARG A 77 7.55 4.14 -2.72
CA ARG A 77 8.23 3.29 -3.72
C ARG A 77 8.89 4.08 -4.85
N HIS A 78 8.53 5.35 -4.97
CA HIS A 78 8.92 6.25 -6.03
C HIS A 78 9.58 7.47 -5.39
N ALA A 79 10.85 7.74 -5.73
CA ALA A 79 11.62 8.84 -5.17
C ALA A 79 10.95 10.22 -5.38
N ASN A 80 10.19 10.37 -6.48
CA ASN A 80 9.46 11.60 -6.78
C ASN A 80 7.98 11.53 -6.42
N ALA A 81 7.54 10.60 -5.56
CA ALA A 81 6.18 10.61 -5.04
C ALA A 81 5.89 11.97 -4.36
N ASN A 82 4.71 12.54 -4.61
CA ASN A 82 4.23 13.82 -4.05
C ASN A 82 5.06 15.08 -4.40
N GLN A 83 6.14 14.98 -5.17
CA GLN A 83 6.86 16.16 -5.67
C GLN A 83 6.00 16.97 -6.65
N PRO A 84 6.15 18.30 -6.75
CA PRO A 84 5.41 19.09 -7.73
C PRO A 84 5.77 18.67 -9.17
N TRP A 85 4.84 18.86 -10.10
CA TRP A 85 5.11 18.76 -11.53
C TRP A 85 5.67 20.09 -12.01
N THR A 86 6.91 20.10 -12.46
CA THR A 86 7.56 21.27 -13.06
C THR A 86 7.33 21.27 -14.57
N GLU A 87 7.47 22.43 -15.21
CA GLU A 87 7.38 22.55 -16.66
C GLU A 87 8.36 21.65 -17.42
N ALA A 88 9.59 21.47 -16.90
CA ALA A 88 10.57 20.54 -17.47
C ALA A 88 10.05 19.08 -17.48
N LEU A 89 9.61 18.58 -16.33
CA LEU A 89 8.99 17.24 -16.21
C LEU A 89 7.75 17.08 -17.10
N ASP A 90 6.96 18.14 -17.31
CA ASP A 90 5.83 18.10 -18.22
C ASP A 90 6.26 17.98 -19.69
N ALA A 91 7.29 18.73 -20.08
CA ALA A 91 7.87 18.65 -21.41
C ALA A 91 8.50 17.27 -21.68
N ASP A 92 9.21 16.71 -20.70
CA ASP A 92 9.79 15.38 -20.76
C ASP A 92 8.70 14.31 -20.92
N LEU A 93 7.64 14.38 -20.09
CA LEU A 93 6.51 13.46 -20.17
C LEU A 93 5.80 13.55 -21.53
N ARG A 94 5.54 14.76 -22.02
CA ARG A 94 4.91 14.97 -23.34
C ARG A 94 5.79 14.40 -24.46
N THR A 95 7.09 14.66 -24.41
CA THR A 95 8.05 14.21 -25.43
C THR A 95 8.11 12.69 -25.47
N ALA A 96 8.22 12.04 -24.30
CA ALA A 96 8.28 10.60 -24.20
C ALA A 96 6.96 9.91 -24.60
N TRP A 97 5.80 10.52 -24.30
CA TRP A 97 4.50 9.99 -24.71
C TRP A 97 4.24 10.09 -26.22
N LEU A 98 4.69 11.17 -26.85
CA LEU A 98 4.48 11.42 -28.28
C LEU A 98 5.52 10.73 -29.18
N ALA A 99 6.60 10.20 -28.61
CA ALA A 99 7.57 9.41 -29.34
C ALA A 99 6.89 8.18 -29.98
N PRO A 100 7.28 7.77 -31.21
CA PRO A 100 6.73 6.57 -31.84
C PRO A 100 6.94 5.34 -30.95
N SER A 101 5.84 4.71 -30.54
CA SER A 101 5.83 3.45 -29.79
C SER A 101 4.72 2.56 -30.34
N SER A 102 4.98 1.25 -30.36
CA SER A 102 3.98 0.22 -30.65
C SER A 102 3.34 -0.37 -29.39
N ASP A 103 3.73 0.12 -28.21
CA ASP A 103 3.26 -0.40 -26.94
C ASP A 103 1.84 0.08 -26.63
N ASP A 104 1.08 -0.74 -25.90
CA ASP A 104 -0.21 -0.32 -25.35
C ASP A 104 -0.03 0.80 -24.31
N ALA A 105 -1.03 1.67 -24.18
CA ALA A 105 -1.03 2.79 -23.23
C ALA A 105 -0.65 2.38 -21.81
N ALA A 106 -1.19 1.26 -21.32
CA ALA A 106 -0.92 0.76 -19.97
C ALA A 106 0.54 0.33 -19.77
N VAL A 107 1.20 -0.18 -20.81
CA VAL A 107 2.61 -0.59 -20.78
C VAL A 107 3.50 0.64 -20.76
N LEU A 108 3.26 1.58 -21.67
CA LEU A 108 4.03 2.82 -21.74
C LEU A 108 3.89 3.68 -20.47
N ILE A 109 2.68 3.76 -19.89
CA ILE A 109 2.44 4.45 -18.61
C ILE A 109 3.27 3.81 -17.48
N ARG A 110 3.45 2.48 -17.47
CA ARG A 110 4.27 1.81 -16.45
C ARG A 110 5.76 2.10 -16.65
N ALA A 111 6.24 2.05 -17.89
CA ALA A 111 7.63 2.40 -18.21
C ALA A 111 7.97 3.85 -17.79
N LEU A 112 7.12 4.81 -18.16
CA LEU A 112 7.28 6.21 -17.77
C LEU A 112 7.19 6.43 -16.26
N ALA A 113 6.33 5.66 -15.57
CA ALA A 113 6.22 5.71 -14.11
C ALA A 113 7.52 5.25 -13.43
N GLU A 114 8.15 4.21 -13.96
CA GLU A 114 9.45 3.73 -13.48
C GLU A 114 10.56 4.75 -13.76
N GLU A 115 10.66 5.26 -14.98
CA GLU A 115 11.69 6.23 -15.37
C GLU A 115 11.60 7.53 -14.57
N MET A 116 10.41 8.13 -14.50
CA MET A 116 10.19 9.40 -13.82
C MET A 116 10.10 9.26 -12.29
N GLN A 117 10.16 8.02 -11.78
CA GLN A 117 9.96 7.70 -10.37
C GLN A 117 8.65 8.29 -9.84
N ARG A 118 7.54 7.97 -10.51
CA ARG A 118 6.16 8.37 -10.18
C ARG A 118 5.25 7.15 -10.22
N SER A 119 4.03 7.25 -9.68
CA SER A 119 3.05 6.16 -9.86
C SER A 119 2.43 6.20 -11.26
N SER A 120 2.02 5.04 -11.78
CA SER A 120 1.29 4.94 -13.06
C SER A 120 0.02 5.79 -13.08
N THR A 121 -0.68 5.89 -11.95
CA THR A 121 -1.85 6.78 -11.80
C THR A 121 -1.47 8.25 -11.95
N ALA A 122 -0.33 8.67 -11.37
CA ALA A 122 0.14 10.05 -11.49
C ALA A 122 0.53 10.40 -12.94
N ILE A 123 1.22 9.48 -13.64
CA ILE A 123 1.53 9.63 -15.08
C ILE A 123 0.24 9.78 -15.88
N ARG A 124 -0.69 8.82 -15.77
CA ARG A 124 -1.96 8.83 -16.51
C ARG A 124 -2.79 10.09 -16.28
N ALA A 125 -2.85 10.56 -15.03
CA ALA A 125 -3.57 11.78 -14.67
C ALA A 125 -2.87 13.06 -15.14
N ARG A 126 -1.56 13.00 -15.45
CA ARG A 126 -0.80 14.14 -15.95
C ARG A 126 -0.87 14.29 -17.46
N LEU A 127 -0.97 13.20 -18.21
CA LEU A 127 -1.03 13.21 -19.69
C LEU A 127 -2.05 14.22 -20.25
N PRO A 128 -3.30 14.31 -19.77
CA PRO A 128 -4.22 15.32 -20.28
C PRO A 128 -3.80 16.76 -20.04
N ARG A 129 -3.10 17.02 -18.93
CA ARG A 129 -2.63 18.36 -18.56
C ARG A 129 -1.48 18.83 -19.44
N VAL A 130 -0.73 17.89 -20.01
CA VAL A 130 0.32 18.17 -21.00
C VAL A 130 -0.18 18.00 -22.44
N GLY A 131 -1.51 17.89 -22.63
CA GLY A 131 -2.14 17.82 -23.95
C GLY A 131 -2.02 16.47 -24.66
N CYS A 132 -1.76 15.40 -23.92
CA CYS A 132 -1.61 14.04 -24.45
C CYS A 132 -2.81 13.17 -24.12
N ASP A 133 -3.21 12.31 -25.05
CA ASP A 133 -4.29 11.37 -24.86
C ASP A 133 -3.85 10.19 -23.99
N PRO A 134 -4.44 9.97 -22.81
CA PRO A 134 -3.97 8.93 -21.89
C PRO A 134 -4.29 7.50 -22.33
N ASP A 135 -5.09 7.32 -23.38
CA ASP A 135 -5.54 6.01 -23.87
C ASP A 135 -4.88 5.61 -25.19
N VAL A 136 -4.22 6.54 -25.88
CA VAL A 136 -3.56 6.28 -27.17
C VAL A 136 -2.16 6.90 -27.18
N PRO A 137 -1.10 6.09 -27.06
CA PRO A 137 0.29 6.54 -27.20
C PRO A 137 0.53 7.27 -28.51
N GLY A 138 1.41 8.26 -28.52
CA GLY A 138 1.69 9.05 -29.73
C GLY A 138 0.61 10.08 -30.10
N ARG A 139 -0.54 10.11 -29.40
CA ARG A 139 -1.67 10.98 -29.76
C ARG A 139 -1.79 12.19 -28.84
N GLU A 140 -1.94 13.36 -29.46
CA GLU A 140 -2.35 14.57 -28.77
C GLU A 140 -3.86 14.58 -28.50
N LEU A 141 -4.27 15.19 -27.38
CA LEU A 141 -5.69 15.43 -27.12
C LEU A 141 -6.24 16.44 -28.12
N SER A 142 -7.40 16.12 -28.68
CA SER A 142 -8.18 17.13 -29.42
C SER A 142 -8.55 18.31 -28.51
N THR A 143 -8.70 19.49 -29.08
CA THR A 143 -9.10 20.71 -28.36
C THR A 143 -10.41 20.53 -27.57
N THR A 144 -11.37 19.78 -28.12
CA THR A 144 -12.62 19.41 -27.46
C THR A 144 -12.40 18.49 -26.25
N ALA A 145 -11.55 17.48 -26.38
CA ALA A 145 -11.25 16.55 -25.29
C ALA A 145 -10.41 17.22 -24.17
N ALA A 146 -9.51 18.13 -24.54
CA ALA A 146 -8.74 18.94 -23.61
C ALA A 146 -9.64 19.83 -22.73
N ALA A 147 -10.72 20.39 -23.28
CA ALA A 147 -11.69 21.16 -22.52
C ALA A 147 -12.45 20.31 -21.47
N LEU A 148 -12.82 19.07 -21.83
CA LEU A 148 -13.53 18.15 -20.94
C LEU A 148 -12.64 17.58 -19.84
N LEU A 149 -11.42 17.16 -20.19
CA LEU A 149 -10.48 16.54 -19.24
C LEU A 149 -9.70 17.57 -18.41
N GLY A 150 -9.47 18.77 -18.94
CA GLY A 150 -8.80 19.87 -18.24
C GLY A 150 -9.70 20.61 -17.25
N GLY A 151 -11.02 20.62 -17.46
CA GLY A 151 -11.99 21.35 -16.64
C GLY A 151 -12.38 20.71 -15.30
N MET A 152 -12.12 19.41 -15.10
CA MET A 152 -12.62 18.67 -13.93
C MET A 152 -11.78 18.80 -12.65
N SER A 153 -10.83 19.74 -12.55
CA SER A 153 -10.04 19.92 -11.31
C SER A 153 -9.52 21.35 -11.14
N GLY A 154 -10.41 22.29 -10.84
CA GLY A 154 -10.05 23.58 -10.22
C GLY A 154 -9.66 23.43 -8.73
N PRO A 155 -8.98 24.41 -8.13
CA PRO A 155 -8.15 24.22 -6.94
C PRO A 155 -8.96 24.20 -5.64
N SER A 156 -8.98 23.05 -4.98
CA SER A 156 -9.25 22.94 -3.54
C SER A 156 -8.05 22.27 -2.86
N GLN A 157 -6.90 22.92 -2.94
CA GLN A 157 -5.84 22.73 -1.96
C GLN A 157 -6.18 23.65 -0.80
N GLY A 158 -6.55 23.05 0.33
CA GLY A 158 -6.94 23.75 1.54
C GLY A 158 -5.89 24.77 1.96
N LYS A 159 -6.36 26.00 2.20
CA LYS A 159 -5.62 26.98 2.97
C LYS A 159 -6.02 26.75 4.43
N THR A 160 -5.02 26.53 5.27
CA THR A 160 -5.10 26.54 6.73
C THR A 160 -5.68 27.84 7.28
#